data_AF-A0A3N5Y6E3-F1
#
_entry.id   AF-A0A3N5Y6E3-F1
#
_cell.length_a   1.000
_cell.length_b   1.000
_cell.length_c   1.000
_cell.angle_alpha   90.00
_cell.angle_beta   90.00
_cell.angle_gamma   90.00
#
_symmetry.space_group_name_H-M   'P 1'
#
loop_
_entity.id
_entity.type
_entity.pdbx_description
1 polymer ?
#
loop_
_entity_poly.entity_id
_entity_poly.type
_entity_poly.pdbx_seq_one_letter_code
_entity_poly.pdbx_strand_id
1 'polypeptide(L)'
;MRTEIDDAGRVGTDESCSNVGAVESGVEGCAGPAATRAACLAAGVVVACCRRPSPGFVREGCRARPRWRIPMKRAIVLLAACALSVAAAVPALAQKTGPKIFISVDMEGIWGVVHGDQVSSTSPEYGPARRWMAEDVNAVVTGLLEGGAGQIVVNDSHGSMRNIVADQLNPKASLISGSPKPLSMMQGIDETFDAVIFVGYHARAGTQAAILDHTISSATIRSIRVNGQEMPELGLNAGIAGYYKVPVIMLTGDTETCRQAKALLGESLVTAAVKEASGRVAARMFPAEEARQGLRAAAFDAVKKIKSFTPFRPASPYAIDVEFHNSGQAELPLMLPGVKRTGARSVSITAADYIEGFKLLRAIIALAGVS
;
A
#
# COMPACT_ATOMS: atom_id res chain seq x y z
N MET A 1 39.00 -1.82 52.42
CA MET A 1 39.64 -2.90 51.66
C MET A 1 39.71 -2.44 50.22
N ARG A 2 40.89 -1.95 49.81
CA ARG A 2 41.22 -1.58 48.44
C ARG A 2 41.46 -2.86 47.65
N THR A 3 41.08 -2.88 46.39
CA THR A 3 41.72 -3.74 45.39
C THR A 3 41.87 -2.94 44.12
N GLU A 4 43.13 -2.62 43.85
CA GLU A 4 43.69 -2.09 42.63
C GLU A 4 43.55 -3.13 41.50
N ILE A 5 43.33 -2.66 40.27
CA ILE A 5 43.61 -3.40 39.05
C ILE A 5 44.78 -2.68 38.40
N ASP A 6 45.91 -3.38 38.35
CA ASP A 6 47.12 -2.96 37.67
C ASP A 6 47.09 -3.27 36.17
N ASP A 7 47.86 -2.44 35.49
CA ASP A 7 48.05 -2.19 34.07
C ASP A 7 48.89 -3.27 33.35
N ALA A 8 48.63 -3.48 32.05
CA ALA A 8 49.58 -4.10 31.11
C ALA A 8 49.07 -3.97 29.67
N GLY A 9 49.61 -3.00 28.94
CA GLY A 9 49.23 -2.68 27.58
C GLY A 9 49.80 -3.56 26.47
N ARG A 10 49.41 -3.23 25.24
CA ARG A 10 50.27 -3.31 24.05
C ARG A 10 49.77 -2.38 22.95
N VAL A 11 50.71 -1.58 22.49
CA VAL A 11 50.67 -0.67 21.34
C VAL A 11 50.84 -1.51 20.06
N GLY A 12 50.12 -1.13 19.01
CA GLY A 12 50.35 -1.57 17.63
C GLY A 12 49.75 -0.55 16.66
N THR A 13 50.61 0.26 16.06
CA THR A 13 50.36 1.23 14.98
C THR A 13 50.39 0.52 13.62
N ASP A 14 49.54 0.92 12.67
CA ASP A 14 49.98 1.58 11.42
C ASP A 14 48.87 1.78 10.36
N GLU A 15 48.93 2.98 9.77
CA GLU A 15 48.69 3.42 8.37
C GLU A 15 47.40 2.97 7.65
N SER A 16 46.41 3.84 7.39
CA SER A 16 46.35 4.98 6.45
C SER A 16 46.30 4.61 4.96
N CYS A 17 45.17 4.92 4.29
CA CYS A 17 45.16 5.50 2.94
C CYS A 17 43.77 6.06 2.59
N SER A 18 43.77 7.35 2.26
CA SER A 18 42.68 8.20 1.76
C SER A 18 42.66 8.20 0.23
N ASN A 19 41.49 8.48 -0.38
CA ASN A 19 41.26 9.21 -1.65
C ASN A 19 39.77 9.01 -2.02
N VAL A 20 38.86 9.99 -2.04
CA VAL A 20 38.78 11.25 -2.80
C VAL A 20 38.97 11.05 -4.31
N GLY A 21 37.89 11.24 -5.07
CA GLY A 21 37.87 11.29 -6.53
C GLY A 21 36.50 11.71 -7.05
N ALA A 22 36.33 13.01 -7.28
CA ALA A 22 35.24 13.61 -8.03
C ALA A 22 35.63 13.73 -9.52
N VAL A 23 34.69 13.48 -10.44
CA VAL A 23 34.69 13.91 -11.85
C VAL A 23 33.21 14.01 -12.27
N GLU A 24 32.64 15.22 -12.40
CA GLU A 24 32.44 16.00 -13.64
C GLU A 24 31.78 15.21 -14.79
N SER A 25 30.51 15.49 -15.12
CA SER A 25 30.02 16.48 -16.09
C SER A 25 30.19 16.03 -17.56
N GLY A 26 29.08 15.98 -18.29
CA GLY A 26 29.03 15.48 -19.66
C GLY A 26 27.66 15.66 -20.29
N VAL A 27 27.24 16.91 -20.43
CA VAL A 27 26.13 17.30 -21.31
C VAL A 27 26.75 17.59 -22.68
N GLU A 28 26.56 16.69 -23.64
CA GLU A 28 26.83 16.97 -25.04
C GLU A 28 25.52 17.23 -25.78
N GLY A 29 25.40 18.46 -26.29
CA GLY A 29 24.43 18.82 -27.30
C GLY A 29 24.93 18.42 -28.69
N CYS A 30 24.00 18.08 -29.58
CA CYS A 30 24.23 18.11 -31.02
C CYS A 30 23.12 18.92 -31.68
N ALA A 31 23.53 19.99 -32.35
CA ALA A 31 22.69 20.87 -33.16
C ALA A 31 22.85 20.53 -34.65
N GLY A 32 21.73 20.14 -35.29
CA GLY A 32 21.36 20.37 -36.70
C GLY A 32 21.98 19.50 -37.83
N PRO A 33 21.45 19.56 -39.07
CA PRO A 33 20.10 19.96 -39.52
C PRO A 33 19.43 18.99 -40.55
N ALA A 34 18.13 19.22 -40.79
CA ALA A 34 17.33 18.97 -42.01
C ALA A 34 17.36 17.56 -42.65
N ALA A 35 16.32 16.73 -42.55
CA ALA A 35 15.00 16.84 -43.21
C ALA A 35 14.86 15.77 -44.30
N THR A 36 14.15 14.67 -43.98
CA THR A 36 13.20 13.98 -44.86
C THR A 36 12.45 12.96 -44.01
N ARG A 37 11.30 13.36 -43.45
CA ARG A 37 10.32 12.43 -42.87
C ARG A 37 9.41 11.94 -43.99
N ALA A 38 9.63 10.71 -44.42
CA ALA A 38 8.57 9.84 -44.93
C ALA A 38 8.27 8.80 -43.85
N ALA A 39 6.98 8.48 -43.71
CA ALA A 39 6.37 7.46 -42.84
C ALA A 39 5.91 7.91 -41.44
N CYS A 40 4.66 7.52 -41.13
CA CYS A 40 3.82 7.74 -39.94
C CYS A 40 3.17 9.13 -39.85
N LEU A 41 1.85 9.31 -39.83
CA LEU A 41 0.74 8.41 -39.51
C LEU A 41 -0.56 8.97 -40.11
N ALA A 42 -1.43 8.06 -40.54
CA ALA A 42 -2.86 8.31 -40.60
C ALA A 42 -3.39 8.51 -39.17
N ALA A 43 -3.91 9.70 -38.88
CA ALA A 43 -5.05 9.95 -37.98
C ALA A 43 -5.20 11.46 -37.79
N GLY A 44 -6.28 11.98 -38.36
CA GLY A 44 -6.94 13.27 -38.14
C GLY A 44 -6.25 14.34 -37.29
N VAL A 45 -5.83 15.42 -37.95
CA VAL A 45 -5.78 16.75 -37.34
C VAL A 45 -6.43 17.74 -38.31
N VAL A 46 -7.48 18.42 -37.84
CA VAL A 46 -7.81 19.77 -38.31
C VAL A 46 -7.94 20.65 -37.08
N VAL A 47 -6.85 21.34 -36.74
CA VAL A 47 -6.87 22.47 -35.81
C VAL A 47 -6.98 23.72 -36.68
N ALA A 48 -8.15 24.37 -36.63
CA ALA A 48 -8.41 25.61 -37.33
C ALA A 48 -7.70 26.78 -36.63
N CYS A 49 -6.73 27.38 -37.33
CA CYS A 49 -6.07 28.61 -36.91
C CYS A 49 -6.85 29.80 -37.46
N CYS A 50 -7.62 30.49 -36.62
CA CYS A 50 -8.37 31.69 -37.01
C CYS A 50 -7.42 32.90 -37.13
N ARG A 51 -7.12 33.32 -38.37
CA ARG A 51 -6.63 34.67 -38.67
C ARG A 51 -7.82 35.59 -39.00
N ARG A 52 -7.78 36.81 -38.44
CA ARG A 52 -8.77 37.89 -38.62
C ARG A 52 -8.92 38.30 -40.11
N PRO A 53 -10.13 38.64 -40.59
CA PRO A 53 -10.32 39.21 -41.92
C PRO A 53 -10.34 40.74 -41.91
N SER A 54 -9.77 41.33 -42.96
CA SER A 54 -9.90 42.73 -43.37
C SER A 54 -11.27 42.98 -44.03
N PRO A 55 -11.86 44.18 -43.92
CA PRO A 55 -13.16 44.46 -44.52
C PRO A 55 -13.00 45.01 -45.94
N GLY A 56 -13.80 44.50 -46.89
CA GLY A 56 -13.87 45.08 -48.22
C GLY A 56 -14.80 44.34 -49.16
N PHE A 57 -15.73 45.09 -49.72
CA PHE A 57 -16.58 44.80 -50.89
C PHE A 57 -17.90 44.03 -50.71
N VAL A 58 -18.96 44.83 -50.90
CA VAL A 58 -20.36 44.49 -51.13
C VAL A 58 -20.55 44.10 -52.60
N ARG A 59 -21.38 43.09 -52.89
CA ARG A 59 -22.36 43.11 -53.99
C ARG A 59 -23.39 41.97 -53.92
N GLU A 60 -24.63 42.39 -53.67
CA GLU A 60 -25.88 42.03 -54.34
C GLU A 60 -26.07 40.61 -54.93
N GLY A 61 -27.05 39.90 -54.36
CA GLY A 61 -28.27 39.54 -55.10
C GLY A 61 -28.21 38.41 -56.13
N CYS A 62 -28.72 37.23 -55.76
CA CYS A 62 -29.63 36.49 -56.63
C CYS A 62 -30.51 35.52 -55.83
N ARG A 63 -31.82 35.72 -55.93
CA ARG A 63 -32.85 34.77 -55.50
C ARG A 63 -33.01 33.70 -56.58
N ALA A 64 -33.02 32.43 -56.19
CA ALA A 64 -33.73 31.40 -56.94
C ALA A 64 -34.34 30.38 -55.96
N ARG A 65 -35.63 30.15 -56.14
CA ARG A 65 -36.51 29.31 -55.33
C ARG A 65 -36.44 27.83 -55.74
N PRO A 66 -36.96 26.91 -54.92
CA PRO A 66 -36.60 25.50 -54.88
C PRO A 66 -37.47 24.67 -55.81
N ARG A 67 -36.95 23.53 -56.29
CA ARG A 67 -37.78 22.44 -56.81
C ARG A 67 -36.94 21.22 -57.11
N TRP A 68 -36.89 20.22 -56.24
CA TRP A 68 -36.81 18.82 -56.63
C TRP A 68 -37.55 17.98 -55.59
N ARG A 69 -38.78 17.60 -55.96
CA ARG A 69 -39.56 16.55 -55.30
C ARG A 69 -39.00 15.22 -55.78
N ILE A 70 -38.54 14.38 -54.87
CA ILE A 70 -38.32 12.95 -55.15
C ILE A 70 -39.42 12.17 -54.40
N PRO A 71 -40.18 11.30 -55.09
CA PRO A 71 -41.34 10.62 -54.51
C PRO A 71 -40.94 9.53 -53.52
N MET A 72 -41.58 9.57 -52.34
CA MET A 72 -41.71 8.44 -51.42
C MET A 72 -42.29 7.24 -52.17
N LYS A 73 -41.55 6.14 -52.25
CA LYS A 73 -42.02 4.74 -52.15
C LYS A 73 -40.86 3.82 -52.55
N ARG A 74 -40.06 3.42 -51.55
CA ARG A 74 -39.30 2.15 -51.43
C ARG A 74 -38.29 2.23 -50.27
N ALA A 75 -38.72 2.74 -49.11
CA ALA A 75 -37.86 2.94 -47.93
C ALA A 75 -38.25 2.05 -46.74
N ILE A 76 -38.78 0.84 -46.97
CA ILE A 76 -39.30 -0.01 -45.87
C ILE A 76 -38.68 -1.43 -45.80
N VAL A 77 -37.78 -1.84 -46.71
CA VAL A 77 -37.25 -3.23 -46.66
C VAL A 77 -35.73 -3.33 -46.40
N LEU A 78 -35.01 -2.22 -46.22
CA LEU A 78 -33.56 -2.23 -45.95
C LEU A 78 -33.14 -1.58 -44.61
N LEU A 79 -34.09 -1.09 -43.80
CA LEU A 79 -33.81 -0.55 -42.45
C LEU A 79 -34.06 -1.56 -41.31
N ALA A 80 -34.58 -2.75 -41.61
CA ALA A 80 -34.76 -3.82 -40.63
C ALA A 80 -33.56 -4.79 -40.53
N ALA A 81 -32.64 -4.77 -41.51
CA ALA A 81 -31.47 -5.67 -41.55
C ALA A 81 -30.16 -5.04 -41.05
N CYS A 82 -30.11 -3.72 -40.84
CA CYS A 82 -28.98 -3.03 -40.18
C CYS A 82 -29.24 -2.66 -38.71
N ALA A 83 -30.47 -2.84 -38.22
CA ALA A 83 -30.79 -2.67 -36.81
C ALA A 83 -30.53 -3.94 -35.97
N LEU A 84 -30.14 -5.05 -36.59
CA LEU A 84 -29.83 -6.33 -35.93
C LEU A 84 -28.33 -6.66 -35.86
N SER A 85 -27.44 -5.77 -36.29
CA SER A 85 -25.99 -6.07 -36.42
C SER A 85 -25.07 -5.05 -35.72
N VAL A 86 -25.60 -4.15 -34.89
CA VAL A 86 -24.80 -3.22 -34.05
C VAL A 86 -25.13 -3.35 -32.55
N ALA A 87 -25.73 -4.47 -32.14
CA ALA A 87 -26.08 -4.73 -30.73
C ALA A 87 -25.11 -5.68 -29.98
N ALA A 88 -23.93 -5.98 -30.55
CA ALA A 88 -22.99 -6.93 -29.94
C ALA A 88 -21.54 -6.47 -30.02
N ALA A 89 -21.25 -5.32 -29.42
CA ALA A 89 -19.92 -4.99 -28.90
C ALA A 89 -20.07 -4.09 -27.67
N VAL A 90 -20.96 -4.47 -26.75
CA VAL A 90 -20.76 -4.08 -25.36
C VAL A 90 -19.48 -4.81 -24.97
N PRO A 91 -18.40 -4.14 -24.53
CA PRO A 91 -17.30 -4.86 -23.90
C PRO A 91 -17.97 -5.65 -22.79
N ALA A 92 -17.88 -6.98 -22.83
CA ALA A 92 -18.35 -7.80 -21.74
C ALA A 92 -17.71 -7.19 -20.49
N LEU A 93 -18.51 -6.51 -19.67
CA LEU A 93 -18.13 -6.15 -18.32
C LEU A 93 -17.70 -7.49 -17.76
N ALA A 94 -16.38 -7.67 -17.60
CA ALA A 94 -15.80 -8.91 -17.14
C ALA A 94 -16.58 -9.26 -15.87
N GLN A 95 -17.42 -10.28 -15.99
CA GLN A 95 -18.38 -10.62 -14.96
C GLN A 95 -17.53 -10.95 -13.73
N LYS A 96 -17.60 -10.12 -12.69
CA LYS A 96 -16.71 -10.20 -11.51
C LYS A 96 -16.76 -11.65 -11.02
N THR A 97 -15.69 -12.42 -11.25
CA THR A 97 -15.66 -13.89 -11.06
C THR A 97 -15.64 -14.31 -9.59
N GLY A 98 -15.73 -13.33 -8.69
CA GLY A 98 -15.70 -13.47 -7.23
C GLY A 98 -15.24 -12.18 -6.58
N PRO A 99 -15.18 -12.12 -5.23
CA PRO A 99 -14.67 -10.96 -4.52
C PRO A 99 -13.24 -10.57 -4.93
N LYS A 100 -12.96 -9.26 -4.98
CA LYS A 100 -11.64 -8.67 -5.14
C LYS A 100 -11.05 -8.41 -3.76
N ILE A 101 -9.96 -9.09 -3.43
CA ILE A 101 -9.34 -9.08 -2.11
C ILE A 101 -8.01 -8.34 -2.16
N PHE A 102 -7.81 -7.43 -1.21
CA PHE A 102 -6.53 -6.77 -0.96
C PHE A 102 -5.83 -7.46 0.20
N ILE A 103 -4.56 -7.80 0.03
CA ILE A 103 -3.72 -8.35 1.09
C ILE A 103 -2.61 -7.33 1.36
N SER A 104 -2.55 -6.78 2.57
CA SER A 104 -1.31 -6.17 3.06
C SER A 104 -0.52 -7.23 3.79
N VAL A 105 0.76 -7.39 3.45
CA VAL A 105 1.63 -8.37 4.10
C VAL A 105 2.81 -7.70 4.79
N ASP A 106 2.98 -8.02 6.05
CA ASP A 106 4.09 -7.58 6.89
C ASP A 106 4.94 -8.78 7.33
N MET A 107 6.10 -8.58 7.97
CA MET A 107 7.07 -9.66 8.16
C MET A 107 7.18 -10.18 9.59
N GLU A 108 7.05 -9.34 10.60
CA GLU A 108 7.27 -9.65 12.01
C GLU A 108 6.35 -10.76 12.51
N GLY A 109 5.10 -10.78 12.02
CA GLY A 109 4.08 -11.77 12.37
C GLY A 109 4.14 -13.08 11.56
N ILE A 110 5.00 -13.16 10.54
CA ILE A 110 5.12 -14.35 9.68
C ILE A 110 5.65 -15.56 10.46
N TRP A 111 5.23 -16.76 10.08
CA TRP A 111 5.74 -17.98 10.67
C TRP A 111 7.28 -18.07 10.56
N GLY A 112 7.93 -18.50 11.63
CA GLY A 112 9.38 -18.62 11.75
C GLY A 112 10.11 -17.35 12.19
N VAL A 113 9.48 -16.17 12.07
CA VAL A 113 10.06 -14.89 12.49
C VAL A 113 9.89 -14.68 14.00
N VAL A 114 10.98 -14.42 14.71
CA VAL A 114 11.02 -14.07 16.13
C VAL A 114 12.03 -12.97 16.43
N HIS A 115 13.01 -12.72 15.56
CA HIS A 115 14.11 -11.79 15.82
C HIS A 115 14.30 -10.74 14.72
N GLY A 116 14.93 -9.61 15.08
CA GLY A 116 15.24 -8.50 14.18
C GLY A 116 16.10 -8.91 12.98
N ASP A 117 16.96 -9.90 13.16
CA ASP A 117 17.83 -10.42 12.09
C ASP A 117 17.04 -11.11 10.98
N GLN A 118 15.86 -11.63 11.27
CA GLN A 118 14.99 -12.26 10.28
C GLN A 118 14.20 -11.22 9.47
N VAL A 119 14.12 -9.98 9.94
CA VAL A 119 13.41 -8.87 9.27
C VAL A 119 14.35 -7.81 8.70
N SER A 120 15.67 -8.01 8.82
CA SER A 120 16.70 -7.07 8.38
C SER A 120 17.37 -7.50 7.08
N SER A 121 17.32 -6.66 6.04
CA SER A 121 17.88 -6.99 4.72
C SER A 121 19.39 -7.20 4.67
N THR A 122 20.11 -6.83 5.73
CA THR A 122 21.56 -7.01 5.85
C THR A 122 21.95 -8.32 6.52
N SER A 123 20.98 -9.05 7.07
CA SER A 123 21.21 -10.30 7.79
C SER A 123 21.06 -11.52 6.88
N PRO A 124 21.86 -12.58 7.08
CA PRO A 124 21.68 -13.85 6.37
C PRO A 124 20.35 -14.55 6.72
N GLU A 125 19.75 -14.26 7.88
CA GLU A 125 18.48 -14.87 8.32
C GLU A 125 17.24 -14.35 7.56
N TYR A 126 17.37 -13.20 6.91
CA TYR A 126 16.31 -12.57 6.13
C TYR A 126 15.92 -13.37 4.88
N GLY A 127 16.87 -14.09 4.26
CA GLY A 127 16.59 -14.95 3.10
C GLY A 127 15.55 -16.04 3.43
N PRO A 128 15.77 -16.87 4.47
CA PRO A 128 14.77 -17.79 5.00
C PRO A 128 13.43 -17.12 5.35
N ALA A 129 13.44 -15.98 6.05
CA ALA A 129 12.23 -15.29 6.47
C ALA A 129 11.35 -14.82 5.29
N ARG A 130 11.96 -14.32 4.21
CA ARG A 130 11.25 -13.97 2.97
C ARG A 130 10.57 -15.18 2.32
N ARG A 131 11.18 -16.37 2.39
CA ARG A 131 10.55 -17.59 1.88
C ARG A 131 9.33 -17.95 2.72
N TRP A 132 9.44 -17.91 4.05
CA TRP A 132 8.29 -18.15 4.93
C TRP A 132 7.17 -17.12 4.70
N MET A 133 7.53 -15.85 4.47
CA MET A 133 6.57 -14.80 4.13
C MET A 133 5.79 -15.12 2.85
N ALA A 134 6.48 -15.58 1.80
CA ALA A 134 5.81 -16.02 0.57
C ALA A 134 4.93 -17.26 0.80
N GLU A 135 5.40 -18.24 1.59
CA GLU A 135 4.66 -19.47 1.92
C GLU A 135 3.37 -19.18 2.71
N ASP A 136 3.42 -18.32 3.73
CA ASP A 136 2.26 -17.90 4.52
C ASP A 136 1.24 -17.14 3.65
N VAL A 137 1.71 -16.20 2.82
CA VAL A 137 0.84 -15.49 1.86
C VAL A 137 0.22 -16.46 0.88
N ASN A 138 0.97 -17.43 0.35
CA ASN A 138 0.46 -18.41 -0.59
C ASN A 138 -0.58 -19.35 0.03
N ALA A 139 -0.45 -19.68 1.33
CA ALA A 139 -1.48 -20.42 2.06
C ALA A 139 -2.79 -19.61 2.16
N VAL A 140 -2.70 -18.32 2.49
CA VAL A 140 -3.85 -17.40 2.51
C VAL A 140 -4.48 -17.27 1.12
N VAL A 141 -3.68 -17.04 0.07
CA VAL A 141 -4.16 -16.94 -1.32
C VAL A 141 -4.88 -18.22 -1.74
N THR A 142 -4.35 -19.38 -1.39
CA THR A 142 -4.98 -20.68 -1.70
C THR A 142 -6.36 -20.79 -1.03
N GLY A 143 -6.47 -20.44 0.25
CA GLY A 143 -7.75 -20.44 0.97
C GLY A 143 -8.77 -19.47 0.37
N LEU A 144 -8.33 -18.28 -0.03
CA LEU A 144 -9.16 -17.29 -0.71
C LEU A 144 -9.72 -17.82 -2.04
N LEU A 145 -8.87 -18.41 -2.87
CA LEU A 145 -9.28 -18.98 -4.17
C LEU A 145 -10.29 -20.11 -3.98
N GLU A 146 -10.07 -20.99 -3.01
CA GLU A 146 -11.00 -22.08 -2.66
C GLU A 146 -12.33 -21.55 -2.11
N GLY A 147 -12.30 -20.42 -1.42
CA GLY A 147 -13.50 -19.73 -0.93
C GLY A 147 -14.29 -19.01 -2.04
N GLY A 148 -13.69 -18.82 -3.22
CA GLY A 148 -14.29 -18.21 -4.40
C GLY A 148 -13.85 -16.75 -4.66
N ALA A 149 -12.70 -16.32 -4.16
CA ALA A 149 -12.12 -15.02 -4.52
C ALA A 149 -11.83 -14.95 -6.03
N GLY A 150 -12.19 -13.83 -6.67
CA GLY A 150 -12.06 -13.64 -8.11
C GLY A 150 -10.75 -12.92 -8.50
N GLN A 151 -10.29 -11.98 -7.68
CA GLN A 151 -9.06 -11.24 -7.90
C GLN A 151 -8.35 -11.01 -6.56
N ILE A 152 -7.03 -11.17 -6.53
CA ILE A 152 -6.22 -11.00 -5.33
C ILE A 152 -5.04 -10.08 -5.64
N VAL A 153 -4.89 -9.02 -4.85
CA VAL A 153 -3.78 -8.08 -4.92
C VAL A 153 -3.00 -8.14 -3.62
N VAL A 154 -1.73 -8.46 -3.68
CA VAL A 154 -0.82 -8.51 -2.53
C VAL A 154 0.06 -7.27 -2.56
N ASN A 155 0.04 -6.50 -1.48
CA ASN A 155 0.91 -5.36 -1.24
C ASN A 155 1.94 -5.73 -0.18
N ASP A 156 3.20 -5.72 -0.59
CA ASP A 156 4.33 -5.92 0.32
C ASP A 156 4.51 -4.67 1.20
N SER A 157 4.42 -4.83 2.52
CA SER A 157 4.27 -3.72 3.46
C SER A 157 5.43 -3.57 4.45
N HIS A 158 6.40 -4.47 4.43
CA HIS A 158 7.52 -4.49 5.38
C HIS A 158 8.76 -3.73 4.88
N GLY A 159 9.37 -2.87 5.69
CA GLY A 159 10.68 -2.25 5.42
C GLY A 159 10.81 -1.64 4.01
N SER A 160 11.69 -2.21 3.17
CA SER A 160 11.88 -1.74 1.77
C SER A 160 10.73 -2.13 0.82
N MET A 161 9.79 -2.94 1.28
CA MET A 161 8.62 -3.43 0.56
C MET A 161 8.97 -4.27 -0.69
N ARG A 162 10.13 -4.93 -0.67
CA ARG A 162 10.68 -5.79 -1.74
C ARG A 162 11.04 -7.19 -1.22
N ASN A 163 10.25 -7.67 -0.28
CA ASN A 163 10.47 -8.89 0.48
C ASN A 163 9.99 -10.11 -0.29
N ILE A 164 8.76 -10.10 -0.82
CA ILE A 164 8.27 -11.21 -1.63
C ILE A 164 9.02 -11.21 -2.97
N VAL A 165 9.74 -12.31 -3.26
CA VAL A 165 10.30 -12.52 -4.59
C VAL A 165 9.14 -12.78 -5.55
N ALA A 166 9.05 -12.00 -6.62
CA ALA A 166 7.85 -11.95 -7.46
C ALA A 166 7.44 -13.31 -8.07
N ASP A 167 8.41 -14.18 -8.37
CA ASP A 167 8.19 -15.53 -8.91
C ASP A 167 7.85 -16.59 -7.85
N GLN A 168 7.94 -16.25 -6.56
CA GLN A 168 7.54 -17.10 -5.44
C GLN A 168 6.09 -16.85 -5.01
N LEU A 169 5.46 -15.78 -5.49
CA LEU A 169 4.04 -15.52 -5.22
C LEU A 169 3.16 -16.41 -6.09
N ASN A 170 2.03 -16.86 -5.54
CA ASN A 170 1.01 -17.59 -6.28
C ASN A 170 0.62 -16.83 -7.58
N PRO A 171 0.66 -17.48 -8.75
CA PRO A 171 0.46 -16.82 -10.06
C PRO A 171 -0.98 -16.32 -10.29
N LYS A 172 -1.92 -16.61 -9.37
CA LYS A 172 -3.29 -16.07 -9.38
C LYS A 172 -3.42 -14.77 -8.60
N ALA A 173 -2.34 -14.27 -7.99
CA ALA A 173 -2.28 -12.98 -7.32
C ALA A 173 -1.32 -12.02 -8.04
N SER A 174 -1.59 -10.72 -7.96
CA SER A 174 -0.67 -9.67 -8.42
C SER A 174 0.06 -9.03 -7.25
N LEU A 175 1.33 -8.64 -7.45
CA LEU A 175 2.18 -8.05 -6.41
C LEU A 175 2.37 -6.53 -6.61
N ILE A 176 2.22 -5.77 -5.53
CA ILE A 176 2.68 -4.38 -5.41
C ILE A 176 3.95 -4.40 -4.55
N SER A 177 5.09 -4.07 -5.17
CA SER A 177 6.42 -4.12 -4.55
C SER A 177 7.19 -2.82 -4.73
N GLY A 178 7.99 -2.46 -3.73
CA GLY A 178 8.82 -1.26 -3.69
C GLY A 178 8.31 -0.20 -2.72
N SER A 179 9.22 0.69 -2.33
CA SER A 179 8.97 1.92 -1.59
C SER A 179 9.78 3.06 -2.25
N PRO A 180 9.36 4.35 -2.13
CA PRO A 180 8.20 4.84 -1.39
C PRO A 180 6.87 4.61 -2.11
N LYS A 181 5.82 4.32 -1.33
CA LYS A 181 4.42 4.28 -1.80
C LYS A 181 3.59 5.32 -1.04
N PRO A 182 2.75 6.15 -1.72
CA PRO A 182 1.94 7.17 -1.06
C PRO A 182 1.09 6.66 0.11
N LEU A 183 0.44 5.49 -0.03
CA LEU A 183 -0.36 4.87 1.02
C LEU A 183 0.38 3.74 1.77
N SER A 184 1.69 3.59 1.58
CA SER A 184 2.51 2.62 2.31
C SER A 184 1.97 1.19 2.26
N MET A 185 1.59 0.65 3.43
CA MET A 185 1.09 -0.70 3.64
C MET A 185 -0.28 -0.93 3.00
N MET A 186 -0.96 0.14 2.61
CA MET A 186 -2.26 0.11 1.94
C MET A 186 -2.21 0.63 0.51
N GLN A 187 -1.02 0.63 -0.13
CA GLN A 187 -0.92 1.08 -1.52
C GLN A 187 -1.70 0.18 -2.47
N GLY A 188 -2.50 0.81 -3.33
CA GLY A 188 -3.29 0.13 -4.36
C GLY A 188 -4.70 -0.24 -3.93
N ILE A 189 -5.09 0.02 -2.68
CA ILE A 189 -6.49 -0.09 -2.26
C ILE A 189 -7.34 1.06 -2.82
N ASP A 190 -8.60 0.76 -3.11
CA ASP A 190 -9.66 1.67 -3.50
C ASP A 190 -11.03 1.06 -3.12
N GLU A 191 -12.13 1.73 -3.45
CA GLU A 191 -13.50 1.28 -3.19
C GLU A 191 -13.95 0.08 -4.04
N THR A 192 -13.15 -0.40 -5.00
CA THR A 192 -13.50 -1.54 -5.86
C THR A 192 -13.20 -2.90 -5.21
N PHE A 193 -12.41 -2.89 -4.13
CA PHE A 193 -12.13 -4.07 -3.32
C PHE A 193 -13.32 -4.41 -2.42
N ASP A 194 -13.56 -5.70 -2.24
CA ASP A 194 -14.65 -6.19 -1.38
C ASP A 194 -14.15 -6.46 0.06
N ALA A 195 -12.86 -6.70 0.26
CA ALA A 195 -12.27 -6.91 1.57
C ALA A 195 -10.74 -6.73 1.61
N VAL A 196 -10.24 -6.53 2.82
CA VAL A 196 -8.83 -6.48 3.19
C VAL A 196 -8.47 -7.66 4.11
N ILE A 197 -7.28 -8.23 3.89
CA ILE A 197 -6.63 -9.16 4.82
C ILE A 197 -5.25 -8.61 5.20
N PHE A 198 -4.92 -8.74 6.49
CA PHE A 198 -3.62 -8.42 7.05
C PHE A 198 -2.86 -9.71 7.34
N VAL A 199 -1.74 -9.93 6.67
CA VAL A 199 -0.93 -11.16 6.81
C VAL A 199 0.40 -10.81 7.46
N GLY A 200 0.81 -11.56 8.48
CA GLY A 200 2.11 -11.39 9.12
C GLY A 200 2.24 -10.11 9.94
N TYR A 201 1.12 -9.56 10.42
CA TYR A 201 1.12 -8.35 11.25
C TYR A 201 1.60 -8.63 12.67
N HIS A 202 1.99 -7.56 13.36
CA HIS A 202 2.44 -7.59 14.75
C HIS A 202 1.66 -6.60 15.64
N ALA A 203 1.83 -6.75 16.95
CA ALA A 203 1.22 -5.86 17.93
C ALA A 203 1.90 -4.48 17.99
N ARG A 204 1.17 -3.49 18.51
CA ARG A 204 1.69 -2.11 18.67
C ARG A 204 2.86 -2.04 19.64
N ALA A 205 3.65 -0.97 19.54
CA ALA A 205 4.74 -0.66 20.46
C ALA A 205 4.31 -0.72 21.95
N GLY A 206 5.16 -1.32 22.78
CA GLY A 206 4.93 -1.49 24.22
C GLY A 206 4.00 -2.65 24.59
N THR A 207 3.69 -3.55 23.65
CA THR A 207 2.84 -4.70 23.93
C THR A 207 3.64 -5.82 24.61
N GLN A 208 3.16 -6.27 25.76
CA GLN A 208 3.76 -7.43 26.44
C GLN A 208 3.43 -8.72 25.69
N ALA A 209 4.41 -9.64 25.63
CA ALA A 209 4.25 -10.95 25.00
C ALA A 209 3.75 -10.87 23.54
N ALA A 210 4.41 -10.04 22.73
CA ALA A 210 4.22 -9.95 21.28
C ALA A 210 5.56 -9.85 20.57
N ILE A 211 5.74 -10.59 19.47
CA ILE A 211 6.98 -10.60 18.69
C ILE A 211 7.18 -9.24 18.01
N LEU A 212 8.36 -8.67 18.21
CA LEU A 212 8.85 -7.45 17.56
C LEU A 212 7.86 -6.29 17.63
N ASP A 213 7.17 -6.16 18.76
CA ASP A 213 6.18 -5.11 18.98
C ASP A 213 6.78 -3.71 18.68
N HIS A 214 6.09 -2.98 17.82
CA HIS A 214 6.38 -1.60 17.45
C HIS A 214 5.20 -0.98 16.67
N THR A 215 5.29 0.30 16.31
CA THR A 215 4.29 0.97 15.44
C THR A 215 5.00 1.86 14.43
N ILE A 216 4.98 1.46 13.15
CA ILE A 216 5.59 2.06 11.95
C ILE A 216 7.12 2.12 11.98
N SER A 217 7.72 2.59 13.07
CA SER A 217 9.16 2.72 13.21
C SER A 217 9.56 2.51 14.66
N SER A 218 10.28 1.41 14.90
CA SER A 218 10.86 1.06 16.20
C SER A 218 11.95 2.03 16.68
N ALA A 219 12.49 2.86 15.78
CA ALA A 219 13.51 3.86 16.09
C ALA A 219 12.91 5.19 16.59
N THR A 220 11.68 5.50 16.21
CA THR A 220 11.10 6.85 16.41
C THR A 220 9.80 6.86 17.19
N ILE A 221 8.96 5.83 17.07
CA ILE A 221 7.58 5.89 17.54
C ILE A 221 7.36 5.09 18.80
N ARG A 222 6.91 5.78 19.85
CA ARG A 222 6.46 5.18 21.09
C ARG A 222 4.97 4.85 21.05
N SER A 223 4.14 5.77 20.55
CA SER A 223 2.71 5.50 20.35
C SER A 223 2.11 6.44 19.30
N ILE A 224 1.03 5.98 18.66
CA ILE A 224 0.18 6.79 17.79
C ILE A 224 -1.24 6.61 18.28
N ARG A 225 -1.97 7.72 18.50
CA ARG A 225 -3.39 7.69 18.88
C ARG A 225 -4.22 8.39 17.82
N VAL A 226 -5.38 7.82 17.51
CA VAL A 226 -6.40 8.45 16.66
C VAL A 226 -7.64 8.65 17.53
N ASN A 227 -8.05 9.89 17.72
CA ASN A 227 -9.18 10.28 18.59
C ASN A 227 -9.05 9.70 20.01
N GLY A 228 -7.84 9.76 20.58
CA GLY A 228 -7.53 9.24 21.90
C GLY A 228 -7.36 7.72 21.99
N GLN A 229 -7.72 6.95 20.95
CA GLN A 229 -7.50 5.51 20.91
C GLN A 229 -6.12 5.18 20.35
N GLU A 230 -5.32 4.43 21.11
CA GLU A 230 -3.98 4.03 20.69
C GLU A 230 -4.00 2.93 19.62
N MET A 231 -3.40 3.23 18.48
CA MET A 231 -3.49 2.44 17.26
C MET A 231 -2.23 1.59 17.03
N PRO A 232 -2.37 0.26 16.87
CA PRO A 232 -1.43 -0.54 16.08
C PRO A 232 -1.42 -0.16 14.60
N GLU A 233 -0.45 -0.66 13.84
CA GLU A 233 -0.41 -0.52 12.37
C GLU A 233 -1.67 -1.10 11.72
N LEU A 234 -2.15 -2.26 12.20
CA LEU A 234 -3.43 -2.83 11.77
C LEU A 234 -4.60 -1.83 11.93
N GLY A 235 -4.57 -0.97 12.95
CA GLY A 235 -5.61 0.03 13.21
C GLY A 235 -5.54 1.21 12.26
N LEU A 236 -4.33 1.74 12.02
CA LEU A 236 -4.08 2.80 11.05
C LEU A 236 -4.48 2.33 9.64
N ASN A 237 -4.07 1.12 9.27
CA ASN A 237 -4.35 0.52 7.97
C ASN A 237 -5.84 0.15 7.82
N ALA A 238 -6.50 -0.31 8.88
CA ALA A 238 -7.95 -0.52 8.89
C ALA A 238 -8.73 0.78 8.72
N GLY A 239 -8.24 1.90 9.25
CA GLY A 239 -8.81 3.22 9.00
C GLY A 239 -8.72 3.64 7.52
N ILE A 240 -7.60 3.34 6.84
CA ILE A 240 -7.47 3.54 5.39
C ILE A 240 -8.47 2.66 4.64
N ALA A 241 -8.60 1.38 5.00
CA ALA A 241 -9.59 0.49 4.40
C ALA A 241 -11.03 1.02 4.60
N GLY A 242 -11.35 1.48 5.81
CA GLY A 242 -12.64 2.07 6.15
C GLY A 242 -12.94 3.37 5.43
N TYR A 243 -11.92 4.17 5.08
CA TYR A 243 -12.08 5.34 4.22
C TYR A 243 -12.68 4.95 2.86
N TYR A 244 -12.15 3.88 2.25
CA TYR A 244 -12.67 3.30 1.00
C TYR A 244 -13.89 2.39 1.19
N LYS A 245 -14.45 2.32 2.41
CA LYS A 245 -15.60 1.47 2.79
C LYS A 245 -15.34 -0.03 2.60
N VAL A 246 -14.08 -0.45 2.68
CA VAL A 246 -13.67 -1.85 2.57
C VAL A 246 -13.44 -2.44 3.96
N PRO A 247 -14.10 -3.56 4.33
CA PRO A 247 -13.90 -4.20 5.62
C PRO A 247 -12.59 -4.99 5.67
N VAL A 248 -11.96 -5.01 6.85
CA VAL A 248 -10.92 -6.00 7.17
C VAL A 248 -11.62 -7.27 7.65
N ILE A 249 -11.35 -8.39 6.98
CA ILE A 249 -12.03 -9.66 7.25
C ILE A 249 -11.16 -10.69 7.96
N MET A 250 -9.84 -10.53 7.87
CA MET A 250 -8.89 -11.45 8.47
C MET A 250 -7.58 -10.76 8.86
N LEU A 251 -6.99 -11.22 9.97
CA LEU A 251 -5.63 -10.87 10.39
C LEU A 251 -4.82 -12.12 10.79
N THR A 252 -3.52 -12.14 10.48
CA THR A 252 -2.58 -13.17 10.92
C THR A 252 -1.36 -12.56 11.59
N GLY A 253 -0.78 -13.30 12.54
CA GLY A 253 0.36 -12.85 13.36
C GLY A 253 0.62 -13.79 14.54
N ASP A 254 1.10 -13.27 15.66
CA ASP A 254 1.10 -14.01 16.93
C ASP A 254 -0.27 -13.95 17.64
N THR A 255 -0.41 -14.71 18.72
CA THR A 255 -1.63 -14.79 19.53
C THR A 255 -2.07 -13.44 20.09
N GLU A 256 -1.14 -12.61 20.57
CA GLU A 256 -1.45 -11.30 21.16
C GLU A 256 -1.87 -10.29 20.09
N THR A 257 -1.24 -10.32 18.91
CA THR A 257 -1.62 -9.52 17.74
C THR A 257 -3.04 -9.86 17.31
N CYS A 258 -3.38 -11.15 17.25
CA CYS A 258 -4.74 -11.60 16.95
C CYS A 258 -5.75 -11.09 18.00
N ARG A 259 -5.38 -11.11 19.29
CA ARG A 259 -6.21 -10.59 20.38
C ARG A 259 -6.44 -9.07 20.24
N GLN A 260 -5.39 -8.30 19.97
CA GLN A 260 -5.51 -6.85 19.75
C GLN A 260 -6.37 -6.52 18.52
N ALA A 261 -6.22 -7.30 17.45
CA ALA A 261 -7.00 -7.11 16.24
C ALA A 261 -8.50 -7.27 16.49
N LYS A 262 -8.91 -8.31 17.22
CA LYS A 262 -10.32 -8.52 17.63
C LYS A 262 -10.81 -7.43 18.58
N ALA A 263 -9.99 -7.04 19.55
CA ALA A 263 -10.36 -5.96 20.47
C ALA A 263 -10.61 -4.62 19.76
N LEU A 264 -9.90 -4.37 18.65
CA LEU A 264 -10.03 -3.14 17.86
C LEU A 264 -11.13 -3.22 16.79
N LEU A 265 -11.18 -4.31 16.02
CA LEU A 265 -12.01 -4.44 14.82
C LEU A 265 -13.30 -5.26 15.06
N GLY A 266 -13.45 -5.85 16.24
CA GLY A 266 -14.60 -6.65 16.66
C GLY A 266 -14.33 -8.16 16.68
N GLU A 267 -15.07 -8.87 17.55
CA GLU A 267 -14.93 -10.32 17.76
C GLU A 267 -15.26 -11.18 16.53
N SER A 268 -15.99 -10.63 15.56
CA SER A 268 -16.29 -11.32 14.30
C SER A 268 -15.08 -11.44 13.39
N LEU A 269 -14.00 -10.66 13.61
CA LEU A 269 -12.77 -10.72 12.82
C LEU A 269 -12.20 -12.14 12.84
N VAL A 270 -11.93 -12.70 11.66
CA VAL A 270 -11.22 -13.97 11.57
C VAL A 270 -9.74 -13.73 11.87
N THR A 271 -9.18 -14.52 12.77
CA THR A 271 -7.76 -14.42 13.13
C THR A 271 -7.08 -15.77 13.05
N ALA A 272 -5.86 -15.80 12.51
CA ALA A 272 -5.03 -17.00 12.49
C ALA A 272 -3.65 -16.70 13.09
N ALA A 273 -3.42 -17.20 14.30
CA ALA A 273 -2.10 -17.13 14.92
C ALA A 273 -1.20 -18.24 14.35
N VAL A 274 0.07 -17.92 14.10
CA VAL A 274 1.08 -18.89 13.62
C VAL A 274 2.15 -19.21 14.68
N LYS A 275 2.09 -18.52 15.81
CA LYS A 275 3.02 -18.61 16.94
C LYS A 275 2.41 -18.00 18.19
N GLU A 276 2.93 -18.42 19.33
CA GLU A 276 2.60 -17.86 20.65
C GLU A 276 3.84 -17.18 21.21
N ALA A 277 3.79 -15.86 21.34
CA ALA A 277 4.90 -15.08 21.86
C ALA A 277 5.03 -15.22 23.38
N SER A 278 6.23 -15.51 23.86
CA SER A 278 6.57 -15.46 25.29
C SER A 278 7.15 -14.10 25.69
N GLY A 279 7.58 -13.31 24.71
CA GLY A 279 8.15 -11.98 24.86
C GLY A 279 8.43 -11.35 23.50
N ARG A 280 9.20 -10.26 23.49
CA ARG A 280 9.48 -9.49 22.27
C ARG A 280 10.24 -10.25 21.18
N VAL A 281 11.08 -11.21 21.58
CA VAL A 281 12.01 -11.88 20.66
C VAL A 281 12.03 -13.41 20.82
N ALA A 282 11.00 -13.96 21.46
CA ALA A 282 10.90 -15.39 21.72
C ALA A 282 9.45 -15.83 21.61
N ALA A 283 9.20 -16.91 20.86
CA ALA A 283 7.89 -17.50 20.69
C ALA A 283 7.98 -19.02 20.58
N ARG A 284 6.90 -19.68 20.97
CA ARG A 284 6.62 -21.06 20.61
C ARG A 284 5.98 -21.07 19.22
N MET A 285 6.73 -21.59 18.25
CA MET A 285 6.22 -21.75 16.89
C MET A 285 5.20 -22.88 16.82
N PHE A 286 4.10 -22.67 16.11
CA PHE A 286 3.23 -23.79 15.74
C PHE A 286 3.94 -24.65 14.67
N PRO A 287 3.63 -25.96 14.57
CA PRO A 287 4.16 -26.77 13.50
C PRO A 287 3.86 -26.14 12.13
N ALA A 288 4.86 -26.09 11.24
CA ALA A 288 4.78 -25.32 9.99
C ALA A 288 3.53 -25.66 9.14
N GLU A 289 3.26 -26.96 9.00
CA GLU A 289 2.11 -27.45 8.22
C GLU A 289 0.78 -27.10 8.89
N GLU A 290 0.69 -27.19 10.21
CA GLU A 290 -0.51 -26.80 10.97
C GLU A 290 -0.78 -25.29 10.85
N ALA A 291 0.26 -24.47 10.96
CA ALA A 291 0.15 -23.02 10.78
C ALA A 291 -0.38 -22.67 9.39
N ARG A 292 0.19 -23.26 8.33
CA ARG A 292 -0.23 -23.01 6.94
C ARG A 292 -1.64 -23.53 6.65
N GLN A 293 -2.01 -24.69 7.19
CA GLN A 293 -3.38 -25.20 7.09
C GLN A 293 -4.36 -24.27 7.81
N GLY A 294 -4.01 -23.76 8.99
CA GLY A 294 -4.78 -22.77 9.73
C GLY A 294 -4.98 -21.47 8.95
N LEU A 295 -3.91 -20.94 8.34
CA LEU A 295 -3.97 -19.75 7.48
C LEU A 295 -4.92 -19.95 6.29
N ARG A 296 -4.79 -21.09 5.60
CA ARG A 296 -5.67 -21.45 4.47
C ARG A 296 -7.13 -21.58 4.88
N ALA A 297 -7.43 -22.30 5.97
CA ALA A 297 -8.79 -22.48 6.46
C ALA A 297 -9.42 -21.15 6.92
N ALA A 298 -8.66 -20.32 7.63
CA ALA A 298 -9.11 -19.00 8.06
C ALA A 298 -9.44 -18.09 6.87
N ALA A 299 -8.61 -18.10 5.83
CA ALA A 299 -8.84 -17.30 4.62
C ALA A 299 -10.09 -17.75 3.85
N PHE A 300 -10.29 -19.07 3.73
CA PHE A 300 -11.50 -19.66 3.18
C PHE A 300 -12.75 -19.20 3.95
N ASP A 301 -12.73 -19.31 5.28
CA ASP A 301 -13.86 -18.92 6.12
C ASP A 301 -14.16 -17.41 6.06
N ALA A 302 -13.11 -16.58 6.05
CA ALA A 302 -13.24 -15.14 6.00
C ALA A 302 -13.94 -14.68 4.71
N VAL A 303 -13.53 -15.20 3.55
CA VAL A 303 -14.13 -14.80 2.27
C VAL A 303 -15.57 -15.31 2.12
N LYS A 304 -15.89 -16.50 2.67
CA LYS A 304 -17.27 -17.02 2.70
C LYS A 304 -18.22 -16.13 3.47
N LYS A 305 -17.72 -15.46 4.52
CA LYS A 305 -18.49 -14.60 5.42
C LYS A 305 -18.31 -13.12 5.11
N ILE A 306 -17.74 -12.75 3.96
CA ILE A 306 -17.37 -11.34 3.63
C ILE A 306 -18.48 -10.31 3.91
N LYS A 307 -19.75 -10.68 3.72
CA LYS A 307 -20.92 -9.81 3.95
C LYS A 307 -21.24 -9.54 5.42
N SER A 308 -20.66 -10.29 6.37
CA SER A 308 -20.88 -10.08 7.80
C SER A 308 -19.93 -9.08 8.44
N PHE A 309 -18.93 -8.58 7.69
CA PHE A 309 -17.93 -7.65 8.20
C PHE A 309 -18.31 -6.21 7.87
N THR A 310 -18.02 -5.31 8.82
CA THR A 310 -18.26 -3.87 8.66
C THR A 310 -16.93 -3.12 8.63
N PRO A 311 -16.76 -2.12 7.75
CA PRO A 311 -15.54 -1.32 7.71
C PRO A 311 -15.30 -0.58 9.04
N PHE A 312 -14.05 -0.59 9.51
CA PHE A 312 -13.61 0.17 10.68
C PHE A 312 -13.41 1.63 10.30
N ARG A 313 -14.22 2.53 10.86
CA ARG A 313 -14.24 3.95 10.47
C ARG A 313 -14.19 4.84 11.71
N PRO A 314 -13.00 5.35 12.09
CA PRO A 314 -12.91 6.38 13.11
C PRO A 314 -13.75 7.61 12.70
N ALA A 315 -14.30 8.31 13.68
CA ALA A 315 -15.08 9.52 13.42
C ALA A 315 -14.17 10.68 12.97
N SER A 316 -14.62 11.46 12.00
CA SER A 316 -14.00 12.74 11.65
C SER A 316 -14.50 13.84 12.60
N PRO A 317 -13.67 14.82 13.01
CA PRO A 317 -12.27 15.02 12.62
C PRO A 317 -11.31 14.03 13.29
N TYR A 318 -10.22 13.72 12.61
CA TYR A 318 -9.17 12.81 13.06
C TYR A 318 -8.09 13.57 13.83
N ALA A 319 -8.14 13.51 15.16
CA ALA A 319 -7.04 13.96 16.01
C ALA A 319 -5.99 12.86 16.08
N ILE A 320 -4.81 13.09 15.48
CA ILE A 320 -3.71 12.13 15.43
C ILE A 320 -2.60 12.63 16.34
N ASP A 321 -2.44 11.97 17.49
CA ASP A 321 -1.38 12.26 18.45
C ASP A 321 -0.23 11.28 18.26
N VAL A 322 0.99 11.80 18.21
CA VAL A 322 2.21 11.00 18.04
C VAL A 322 3.12 11.26 19.23
N GLU A 323 3.53 10.19 19.92
CA GLU A 323 4.57 10.24 20.94
C GLU A 323 5.83 9.54 20.44
N PHE A 324 6.95 10.24 20.55
CA PHE A 324 8.28 9.78 20.14
C PHE A 324 9.10 9.25 21.32
N HIS A 325 10.23 8.60 21.04
CA HIS A 325 11.11 8.08 22.09
C HIS A 325 11.84 9.20 22.84
N ASN A 326 12.31 10.23 22.13
CA ASN A 326 13.04 11.36 22.69
C ASN A 326 12.48 12.72 22.20
N SER A 327 12.93 13.81 22.82
CA SER A 327 12.40 15.16 22.54
C SER A 327 12.88 15.73 21.21
N GLY A 328 14.07 15.34 20.73
CA GLY A 328 14.63 15.80 19.46
C GLY A 328 13.80 15.34 18.26
N GLN A 329 13.28 14.11 18.32
CA GLN A 329 12.37 13.54 17.31
C GLN A 329 11.07 14.34 17.14
N ALA A 330 10.70 15.19 18.09
CA ALA A 330 9.53 16.07 17.99
C ALA A 330 9.83 17.43 17.34
N GLU A 331 11.10 17.78 17.09
CA GLU A 331 11.49 19.13 16.66
C GLU A 331 11.26 19.35 15.17
N LEU A 332 11.80 18.49 14.29
CA LEU A 332 11.62 18.62 12.85
C LEU A 332 10.14 18.52 12.40
N PRO A 333 9.30 17.63 12.97
CA PRO A 333 7.87 17.61 12.65
C PRO A 333 7.15 18.95 12.81
N LEU A 334 7.60 19.84 13.70
CA LEU A 334 6.98 21.16 13.92
C LEU A 334 7.16 22.14 12.75
N MET A 335 8.04 21.81 11.79
CA MET A 335 8.19 22.60 10.57
C MET A 335 7.00 22.43 9.60
N LEU A 336 6.20 21.38 9.77
CA LEU A 336 5.03 21.13 8.95
C LEU A 336 3.83 21.99 9.43
N PRO A 337 3.15 22.72 8.53
CA PRO A 337 1.94 23.45 8.87
C PRO A 337 0.87 22.56 9.51
N GLY A 338 0.26 23.04 10.60
CA GLY A 338 -0.80 22.33 11.31
C GLY A 338 -0.32 21.34 12.38
N VAL A 339 0.98 21.01 12.43
CA VAL A 339 1.56 20.19 13.52
C VAL A 339 1.75 21.05 14.77
N LYS A 340 1.21 20.59 15.89
CA LYS A 340 1.31 21.29 17.18
C LYS A 340 2.05 20.44 18.19
N ARG A 341 2.96 21.04 18.96
CA ARG A 341 3.59 20.37 20.10
C ARG A 341 2.56 20.21 21.22
N THR A 342 2.44 19.00 21.75
CA THR A 342 1.54 18.68 22.88
C THR A 342 2.28 18.26 24.14
N GLY A 343 3.61 18.09 24.04
CA GLY A 343 4.47 17.72 25.15
C GLY A 343 5.94 17.71 24.75
N ALA A 344 6.82 17.32 25.66
CA ALA A 344 8.27 17.30 25.42
C ALA A 344 8.65 16.38 24.25
N ARG A 345 7.91 15.29 24.05
CA ARG A 345 8.18 14.25 23.03
C ARG A 345 6.95 13.96 22.17
N SER A 346 5.98 14.87 22.10
CA SER A 346 4.72 14.60 21.42
C SER A 346 4.24 15.77 20.60
N VAL A 347 3.62 15.42 19.47
CA VAL A 347 2.96 16.33 18.55
C VAL A 347 1.57 15.83 18.22
N SER A 348 0.72 16.72 17.71
CA SER A 348 -0.63 16.41 17.28
C SER A 348 -0.99 17.13 15.99
N ILE A 349 -1.81 16.47 15.17
CA ILE A 349 -2.47 17.05 14.00
C ILE A 349 -3.97 16.77 14.05
N THR A 350 -4.74 17.59 13.37
CA THR A 350 -6.17 17.34 13.14
C THR A 350 -6.45 17.39 11.65
N ALA A 351 -7.08 16.34 11.12
CA ALA A 351 -7.45 16.26 9.70
C ALA A 351 -8.95 15.95 9.55
N ALA A 352 -9.60 16.53 8.54
CA ALA A 352 -10.97 16.19 8.18
C ALA A 352 -11.05 14.92 7.32
N ASP A 353 -10.01 14.69 6.52
CA ASP A 353 -9.83 13.54 5.63
C ASP A 353 -8.78 12.57 6.18
N TYR A 354 -9.10 11.28 6.18
CA TYR A 354 -8.23 10.27 6.79
C TYR A 354 -6.95 10.04 5.99
N ILE A 355 -7.03 10.11 4.66
CA ILE A 355 -5.89 9.90 3.76
C ILE A 355 -4.92 11.07 3.85
N GLU A 356 -5.42 12.30 3.93
CA GLU A 356 -4.60 13.48 4.19
C GLU A 356 -3.92 13.39 5.56
N GLY A 357 -4.67 13.03 6.61
CA GLY A 357 -4.13 12.83 7.96
C GLY A 357 -3.04 11.75 7.99
N PHE A 358 -3.25 10.62 7.30
CA PHE A 358 -2.27 9.54 7.20
C PHE A 358 -1.00 9.96 6.44
N LYS A 359 -1.15 10.68 5.32
CA LYS A 359 0.01 11.21 4.57
C LYS A 359 0.81 12.20 5.39
N LEU A 360 0.14 13.06 6.17
CA LEU A 360 0.81 13.99 7.07
C LEU A 360 1.50 13.24 8.23
N LEU A 361 0.88 12.22 8.80
CA LEU A 361 1.50 11.31 9.77
C LEU A 361 2.79 10.70 9.20
N ARG A 362 2.77 10.22 7.94
CA ARG A 362 3.98 9.69 7.30
C ARG A 362 5.09 10.73 7.18
N ALA A 363 4.75 11.97 6.81
CA ALA A 363 5.73 13.05 6.74
C ALA A 363 6.32 13.37 8.12
N ILE A 364 5.49 13.40 9.17
CA ILE A 364 5.91 13.57 10.57
C ILE A 364 6.92 12.47 10.97
N ILE A 365 6.60 11.21 10.70
CA ILE A 365 7.47 10.07 11.06
C ILE A 365 8.80 10.15 10.29
N ALA A 366 8.76 10.50 9.00
CA ALA A 366 9.98 10.65 8.20
C ALA A 366 10.89 11.77 8.73
N LEU A 367 10.33 12.93 9.09
CA LEU A 367 11.09 14.04 9.68
C LEU A 367 11.66 13.68 11.05
N ALA A 368 10.88 12.99 11.89
CA ALA A 368 11.35 12.52 13.20
C ALA A 368 12.53 11.55 13.09
N GLY A 369 12.63 10.79 12.00
CA GLY A 369 13.74 9.85 11.74
C GLY A 369 15.04 10.50 11.29
N VAL A 370 15.03 11.80 10.95
CA VAL A 370 16.23 12.57 10.61
C VAL A 370 16.91 13.16 11.85
N SER A 371 16.16 13.29 12.96
CA SER A 371 16.58 13.95 14.20
C SER A 371 17.57 13.17 15.05
#